data_AF-A0A9D5V481-F1
#
_entry.id   AF-A0A9D5V481-F1
#
_cell.length_a   1.000
_cell.length_b   1.000
_cell.length_c   1.000
_cell.angle_alpha   90.00
_cell.angle_beta   90.00
_cell.angle_gamma   90.00
#
_symmetry.space_group_name_H-M   'P 1'
#
loop_
_entity.id
_entity.type
_entity.pdbx_description
1 polymer ?
#
loop_
_entity_poly.entity_id
_entity_poly.type
_entity_poly.pdbx_seq_one_letter_code
_entity_poly.pdbx_strand_id
1 'polypeptide(L)' 'MKREEIVERLKARLAKEKIVIREETDPLDLDSFLIVELIAWAQDELGIALDVAAMDFSVFASFDALAEHIFDTQ' A
#
# COMPACT_ATOMS: atom_id res chain seq x y z
N MET A 1 4.00 14.37 -1.61
CA MET A 1 5.01 13.39 -2.07
C MET A 1 4.76 13.07 -3.54
N LYS A 2 5.75 12.60 -4.31
CA LYS A 2 5.49 12.14 -5.69
C LYS A 2 4.99 10.69 -5.68
N ARG A 3 4.13 10.31 -6.63
CA ARG A 3 3.66 8.93 -6.79
C ARG A 3 4.81 7.93 -6.90
N GLU A 4 5.85 8.29 -7.66
CA GLU A 4 7.06 7.47 -7.84
C GLU A 4 7.72 7.12 -6.49
N GLU A 5 7.76 8.09 -5.57
CA GLU A 5 8.35 7.89 -4.24
C GLU A 5 7.47 6.98 -3.36
N ILE A 6 6.14 7.08 -3.44
CA ILE A 6 5.21 6.15 -2.78
C ILE A 6 5.45 4.73 -3.31
N VAL A 7 5.54 4.57 -4.62
CA VAL A 7 5.76 3.28 -5.28
C VAL A 7 7.07 2.66 -4.82
N GLU A 8 8.17 3.41 -4.78
CA GLU A 8 9.46 2.91 -4.31
C GLU A 8 9.42 2.49 -2.83
N ARG A 9 8.83 3.33 -1.97
CA ARG A 9 8.72 3.04 -0.54
C ARG A 9 7.80 1.85 -0.26
N LEU A 10 6.68 1.74 -0.98
CA LEU A 10 5.74 0.62 -0.87
C LEU A 10 6.38 -0.69 -1.36
N LYS A 11 7.11 -0.67 -2.48
CA LYS A 11 7.91 -1.82 -2.94
C LYS A 11 8.91 -2.27 -1.88
N ALA A 12 9.64 -1.33 -1.28
CA ALA A 12 10.59 -1.65 -0.22
C ALA A 12 9.91 -2.24 1.03
N ARG A 13 8.72 -1.76 1.40
CA ARG A 13 7.92 -2.29 2.52
C ARG A 13 7.43 -3.71 2.25
N LEU A 14 6.90 -3.98 1.06
CA LEU A 14 6.36 -5.29 0.67
C LEU A 14 7.47 -6.33 0.46
N ALA A 15 8.66 -5.90 0.00
CA ALA A 15 9.83 -6.76 -0.09
C ALA A 15 10.28 -7.33 1.27
N LYS A 16 10.06 -6.61 2.39
CA LYS A 16 10.34 -7.12 3.75
C LYS A 16 9.48 -8.34 4.11
N GLU A 17 8.27 -8.39 3.57
CA GLU A 17 7.31 -9.50 3.77
C GLU A 17 7.44 -10.59 2.71
N LYS A 18 8.50 -10.55 1.89
CA LYS A 18 8.72 -11.47 0.76
C LYS A 18 7.58 -11.45 -0.27
N ILE A 19 6.80 -10.37 -0.33
CA ILE A 19 5.83 -10.14 -1.40
C ILE A 19 6.61 -9.66 -2.62
N VAL A 20 6.61 -10.47 -3.67
CA VAL A 20 7.34 -10.19 -4.91
C VAL A 20 6.38 -9.52 -5.89
N ILE A 21 6.64 -8.26 -6.19
CA ILE A 21 5.89 -7.48 -7.18
C ILE A 21 6.67 -7.49 -8.48
N ARG A 22 6.14 -8.14 -9.50
CA ARG A 22 6.76 -8.23 -10.83
C ARG A 22 6.19 -7.15 -11.73
N GLU A 23 4.89 -6.87 -11.61
CA GLU A 23 4.16 -5.87 -12.38
C GLU A 23 3.26 -5.04 -11.45
N GLU A 24 2.95 -3.79 -11.82
CA GLU A 24 2.13 -2.91 -10.97
C GLU A 24 0.67 -3.39 -10.87
N THR A 25 0.21 -4.13 -11.88
CA THR A 25 -1.09 -4.80 -11.90
C THR A 25 -1.12 -6.11 -11.13
N ASP A 26 0.02 -6.57 -10.58
CA ASP A 26 0.05 -7.84 -9.86
C ASP A 26 -0.92 -7.78 -8.67
N PRO A 27 -1.70 -8.86 -8.47
CA PRO A 27 -2.58 -8.94 -7.34
C PRO A 27 -1.78 -8.99 -6.05
N LEU A 28 -2.22 -8.21 -5.07
CA LEU A 28 -1.65 -8.21 -3.74
C LEU A 28 -2.36 -9.27 -2.90
N ASP A 29 -1.68 -10.39 -2.63
CA ASP A 29 -2.15 -11.38 -1.65
C ASP A 29 -1.78 -10.92 -0.24
N LEU A 30 -2.48 -9.89 0.24
CA LEU A 30 -2.31 -9.33 1.57
C LEU A 30 -3.32 -9.96 2.52
N ASP A 31 -2.81 -10.63 3.56
CA ASP A 31 -3.66 -11.04 4.66
C ASP A 31 -4.09 -9.83 5.51
N SER A 32 -5.10 -10.03 6.35
CA SER A 32 -5.64 -8.98 7.22
C SER A 32 -4.61 -8.38 8.18
N PHE A 33 -3.56 -9.13 8.53
CA PHE A 33 -2.51 -8.65 9.41
C PHE A 33 -1.58 -7.69 8.66
N LEU A 34 -1.15 -8.07 7.46
CA LEU A 34 -0.34 -7.24 6.57
C LEU A 34 -1.05 -5.95 6.17
N ILE A 35 -2.36 -6.00 5.98
CA ILE A 35 -3.18 -4.79 5.73
C ILE A 35 -3.04 -3.80 6.90
N VAL A 36 -3.22 -4.28 8.14
CA VAL A 36 -3.09 -3.43 9.33
C VAL A 36 -1.67 -2.87 9.47
N GLU A 37 -0.65 -3.68 9.19
CA GLU A 37 0.73 -3.20 9.21
C GLU A 37 1.03 -2.19 8.11
N LEU A 38 0.42 -2.30 6.93
CA LEU A 38 0.55 -1.32 5.84
C LEU A 38 -0.10 0.00 6.20
N ILE A 39 -1.27 -0.04 6.85
CA ILE A 39 -1.96 1.16 7.34
C ILE A 39 -1.11 1.88 8.39
N ALA A 40 -0.60 1.14 9.38
CA ALA A 40 0.29 1.68 10.39
C ALA A 40 1.56 2.27 9.76
N TRP A 41 2.16 1.55 8.80
CA TRP A 41 3.31 2.02 8.05
C TRP A 41 3.03 3.31 7.27
N ALA A 42 1.89 3.43 6.59
CA ALA A 42 1.52 4.63 5.85
C ALA A 42 1.38 5.83 6.79
N GLN A 43 0.82 5.62 7.99
CA GLN A 43 0.71 6.67 9.00
C GLN A 43 2.08 7.06 9.57
N ASP A 44 2.91 6.09 9.96
CA ASP A 44 4.19 6.35 10.64
C ASP A 44 5.27 6.89 9.69
N GLU A 45 5.37 6.34 8.48
CA GLU A 45 6.47 6.65 7.55
C GLU A 45 6.10 7.70 6.50
N LEU A 46 4.81 7.82 6.15
CA LEU A 46 4.33 8.77 5.15
C LEU A 46 3.48 9.89 5.75
N GLY A 47 3.03 9.76 7.01
CA GLY A 47 2.12 10.71 7.64
C GLY A 47 0.68 10.62 7.11
N ILE A 48 0.32 9.53 6.43
CA ILE A 48 -0.96 9.36 5.73
C ILE A 48 -1.86 8.44 6.57
N ALA A 49 -2.99 8.98 7.03
CA ALA A 49 -3.99 8.21 7.77
C ALA A 49 -4.97 7.53 6.80
N LEU A 50 -4.76 6.23 6.55
CA LEU A 50 -5.68 5.43 5.74
C LEU A 50 -6.89 5.03 6.60
N ASP A 51 -8.08 5.55 6.26
CA ASP A 51 -9.32 5.22 6.95
C ASP A 51 -9.84 3.85 6.51
N VAL A 52 -9.52 2.82 7.29
CA VAL A 52 -9.94 1.42 7.05
C VAL A 52 -11.45 1.25 7.01
N ALA A 53 -12.20 2.09 7.73
CA ALA A 53 -13.66 1.99 7.76
C ALA A 53 -14.30 2.55 6.47
N ALA A 54 -13.62 3.50 5.82
CA ALA A 54 -14.04 4.07 4.54
C ALA A 54 -13.35 3.40 3.33
N MET A 55 -12.32 2.60 3.56
CA MET A 55 -11.56 1.92 2.50
C MET A 55 -12.37 0.80 1.87
N ASP A 56 -12.44 0.80 0.54
CA ASP A 56 -12.87 -0.37 -0.20
C ASP A 56 -11.71 -1.39 -0.23
N PHE A 57 -11.99 -2.66 0.07
CA PHE A 57 -11.00 -3.73 -0.02
C PHE A 57 -10.46 -3.91 -1.45
N SER A 58 -11.13 -3.36 -2.47
CA SER A 58 -10.61 -3.27 -3.83
C SER A 58 -9.28 -2.49 -3.92
N VAL A 59 -8.97 -1.62 -2.95
CA VAL A 59 -7.67 -0.92 -2.85
C VAL A 59 -6.52 -1.91 -2.66
N PHE A 60 -6.76 -3.04 -1.98
CA PHE A 60 -5.76 -4.09 -1.79
C PHE A 60 -5.76 -5.11 -2.94
N ALA A 61 -6.53 -4.90 -4.01
CA ALA A 61 -6.60 -5.85 -5.10
C ALA A 61 -5.31 -5.89 -5.93
N SER A 62 -4.61 -4.76 -6.07
CA SER A 62 -3.35 -4.66 -6.80
C SER A 62 -2.41 -3.63 -6.20
N PHE A 63 -1.14 -3.74 -6.53
CA PHE A 63 -0.13 -2.78 -6.09
C PHE A 63 -0.43 -1.36 -6.58
N ASP A 64 -0.84 -1.24 -7.84
CA ASP A 64 -1.19 0.04 -8.44
C ASP A 64 -2.38 0.70 -7.72
N ALA A 65 -3.43 -0.06 -7.41
CA ALA A 65 -4.59 0.45 -6.70
C ALA A 65 -4.23 0.96 -5.28
N LEU A 66 -3.37 0.22 -4.57
CA LEU A 66 -2.90 0.62 -3.25
C LEU A 66 -2.03 1.89 -3.33
N ALA A 67 -1.09 1.93 -4.27
CA ALA A 67 -0.22 3.09 -4.48
C ALA A 67 -1.02 4.34 -4.86
N GLU A 68 -2.02 4.19 -5.73
CA GLU A 68 -2.92 5.27 -6.13
C GLU A 68 -3.75 5.78 -4.97
N HIS A 69 -4.34 4.87 -4.17
CA HIS A 69 -5.12 5.27 -3.00
C HIS A 69 -4.28 6.05 -1.97
N ILE A 70 -3.05 5.59 -1.70
CA ILE A 70 -2.13 6.32 -0.80
C ILE A 70 -1.78 7.69 -1.39
N PHE A 71 -1.57 7.78 -2.71
CA PHE A 71 -1.29 9.04 -3.38
C PHE A 71 -2.47 10.02 -3.33
N ASP A 72 -3.70 9.54 -3.47
CA ASP A 72 -4.91 10.37 -3.43
C ASP A 72 -5.28 10.82 -2.01
N THR A 73 -4.84 10.08 -0.99
CA THR A 73 -5.18 10.34 0.43
C THR A 73 -4.25 11.39 1.08
N GLN A 74 -3.11 11.71 0.47
CA GLN A 74 -2.09 12.61 1.03
C GLN A 74 -2.50 14.09 1.09
#